data_AF-A0AAP5WDT7-F1
#
_entry.id   AF-A0AAP5WDT7-F1
#
_cell.length_a   1.000
_cell.length_b   1.000
_cell.length_c   1.000
_cell.angle_alpha   90.00
_cell.angle_beta   90.00
_cell.angle_gamma   90.00
#
_symmetry.space_group_name_H-M   'P 1'
#
loop_
_entity.id
_entity.type
_entity.pdbx_description
1 polymer ?
#
loop_
_entity_poly.entity_id
_entity_poly.type
_entity_poly.pdbx_seq_one_letter_code
_entity_poly.pdbx_strand_id
1 'polypeptide(L)'
;MSKFNYEDWDIEPELEIGNDDFVFGNYVDWDRFRQDEEENLLSYFDIKLPWGEELYLSEYFEFLRQEVFQNTSIVEDWDLDKLEITTQSNIISEMVIQFPTRKESNSDEIISAVFDYFEIPSGTEYEYELPEKLQYWHNMLENDYLESEYENYRKYPLKFGTYKKTMSDIELKVSNTSDIMAKKSLILSSFIISESLLKSAIVSKIPKETAISNFSKEILSTEIDSRLRGNVGKRNGLFKQLFNEKVPKQAWVNLRNSLAHDIESATVQGNEISYISLIDDNEYTVNFDNLFKQQMDFYRELQQIMENDDESTK
;
A
#
# COMPACT_ATOMS: atom_id res chain seq x y z
N MET A 1 1.80 -12.13 -23.42
CA MET A 1 2.85 -12.58 -22.51
C MET A 1 2.34 -12.39 -21.08
N SER A 2 2.22 -13.46 -20.32
CA SER A 2 1.84 -13.38 -18.90
C SER A 2 3.08 -12.99 -18.11
N LYS A 3 3.01 -11.94 -17.30
CA LYS A 3 4.08 -11.55 -16.39
C LYS A 3 3.79 -12.11 -15.01
N PHE A 4 4.82 -12.24 -14.18
CA PHE A 4 4.61 -12.57 -12.77
C PHE A 4 3.69 -11.54 -12.10
N ASN A 5 2.71 -12.05 -11.34
CA ASN A 5 1.84 -11.25 -10.51
C ASN A 5 1.82 -11.85 -9.11
N TYR A 6 2.36 -11.13 -8.14
CA TYR A 6 2.44 -11.58 -6.75
C TYR A 6 1.07 -11.87 -6.12
N GLU A 7 -0.02 -11.31 -6.64
CA GLU A 7 -1.38 -11.56 -6.12
C GLU A 7 -1.88 -12.99 -6.38
N ASP A 8 -1.31 -13.69 -7.36
CA ASP A 8 -1.66 -15.08 -7.69
C ASP A 8 -0.98 -16.11 -6.77
N TRP A 9 -0.12 -15.64 -5.86
CA TRP A 9 0.73 -16.48 -5.03
C TRP A 9 0.50 -16.21 -3.54
N ASP A 10 0.59 -17.27 -2.74
CA ASP A 10 0.52 -17.18 -1.29
C ASP A 10 1.93 -16.91 -0.74
N ILE A 11 2.35 -15.65 -0.80
CA ILE A 11 3.68 -15.22 -0.36
C ILE A 11 3.58 -14.83 1.11
N GLU A 12 4.22 -15.61 1.98
CA GLU A 12 4.33 -15.31 3.41
C GLU A 12 5.56 -14.42 3.67
N PRO A 13 5.38 -13.13 4.02
CA PRO A 13 6.50 -12.27 4.38
C PRO A 13 7.06 -12.64 5.77
N GLU A 14 8.36 -12.44 5.95
CA GLU A 14 9.06 -12.66 7.21
C GLU A 14 9.24 -11.33 7.97
N LEU A 15 9.30 -11.39 9.31
CA LEU A 15 9.46 -10.19 10.15
C LEU A 15 10.93 -9.80 10.30
N GLU A 16 11.23 -8.54 10.01
CA GLU A 16 12.51 -7.93 10.37
C GLU A 16 12.46 -7.44 11.83
N ILE A 17 13.18 -8.14 12.72
CA ILE A 17 13.20 -7.84 14.16
C ILE A 17 14.60 -7.43 14.59
N GLY A 18 14.70 -6.29 15.26
CA GLY A 18 15.91 -5.79 15.89
C GLY A 18 16.32 -6.56 17.14
N ASN A 19 17.54 -6.29 17.62
CA ASN A 19 18.08 -6.91 18.84
C ASN A 19 17.30 -6.56 20.12
N ASP A 20 16.44 -5.54 20.08
CA ASP A 20 15.57 -5.07 21.16
C ASP A 20 14.10 -5.50 20.99
N ASP A 21 13.86 -6.51 20.14
CA ASP A 21 12.52 -6.99 19.74
C ASP A 21 11.68 -5.93 19.01
N PHE A 22 12.30 -4.83 18.53
CA PHE A 22 11.61 -3.84 17.70
C PHE A 22 11.39 -4.39 16.28
N VAL A 23 10.14 -4.39 15.84
CA VAL A 23 9.78 -4.79 14.47
C VAL A 23 9.99 -3.61 13.53
N PHE A 24 10.89 -3.74 12.55
CA PHE A 24 11.14 -2.72 11.54
C PHE A 24 10.14 -2.80 10.38
N GLY A 25 9.66 -4.01 10.09
CA GLY A 25 8.65 -4.27 9.08
C GLY A 25 8.72 -5.72 8.61
N ASN A 26 8.19 -5.97 7.43
CA ASN A 26 8.29 -7.24 6.73
C ASN A 26 9.46 -7.19 5.72
N TYR A 27 9.96 -8.37 5.36
CA TYR A 27 10.77 -8.59 4.17
C TYR A 27 10.32 -9.86 3.44
N VAL A 28 10.66 -9.95 2.16
CA VAL A 28 10.49 -11.17 1.35
C VAL A 28 11.83 -11.54 0.75
N ASP A 29 12.25 -12.78 0.99
CA ASP A 29 13.39 -13.40 0.31
C ASP A 29 12.89 -14.07 -0.98
N TRP A 30 13.04 -13.35 -2.09
CA TRP A 30 12.61 -13.80 -3.41
C TRP A 30 13.48 -14.91 -3.96
N ASP A 31 14.75 -14.99 -3.57
CA ASP A 31 15.62 -16.09 -3.97
C ASP A 31 15.15 -17.41 -3.35
N ARG A 32 14.75 -17.36 -2.07
CA ARG A 32 14.10 -18.48 -1.41
C ARG A 32 12.75 -18.83 -2.04
N PHE A 33 11.91 -17.83 -2.32
CA PHE A 33 10.63 -18.06 -3.01
C PHE A 33 10.82 -18.73 -4.38
N ARG A 34 11.78 -18.26 -5.19
CA ARG A 34 12.12 -18.86 -6.49
C ARG A 34 12.53 -20.33 -6.37
N GLN A 35 13.25 -20.70 -5.31
CA GLN A 35 13.65 -22.08 -5.06
C GLN A 35 12.50 -22.95 -4.56
N ASP A 36 11.75 -22.46 -3.57
CA ASP A 36 10.67 -23.22 -2.93
C ASP A 36 9.50 -23.44 -3.91
N GLU A 37 9.20 -22.46 -4.78
CA GLU A 37 8.10 -22.50 -5.75
C GLU A 37 8.53 -22.82 -7.19
N GLU A 38 9.76 -23.27 -7.43
CA GLU A 38 10.34 -23.43 -8.77
C GLU A 38 9.44 -24.22 -9.74
N GLU A 39 9.02 -25.43 -9.34
CA GLU A 39 8.19 -26.30 -10.18
C GLU A 39 6.83 -25.68 -10.48
N ASN A 40 6.24 -24.98 -9.50
CA ASN A 40 4.97 -24.31 -9.65
C ASN A 40 5.11 -23.10 -10.58
N LEU A 41 6.19 -22.32 -10.47
CA LEU A 41 6.48 -21.17 -11.33
C LEU A 41 6.68 -21.63 -12.79
N LEU A 42 7.49 -22.66 -13.01
CA LEU A 42 7.68 -23.24 -14.34
C LEU A 42 6.35 -23.75 -14.93
N SER A 43 5.54 -24.44 -14.12
CA SER A 43 4.22 -24.92 -14.55
C SER A 43 3.23 -23.78 -14.84
N TYR A 44 3.27 -22.69 -14.06
CA TYR A 44 2.40 -21.53 -14.24
C TYR A 44 2.64 -20.84 -15.59
N PHE A 45 3.91 -20.81 -16.03
CA PHE A 45 4.31 -20.26 -17.33
C PHE A 45 4.34 -21.30 -18.46
N ASP A 46 3.85 -22.53 -18.23
CA ASP A 46 3.90 -23.66 -19.16
C ASP A 46 5.31 -23.94 -19.72
N ILE A 47 6.33 -23.76 -18.89
CA ILE A 47 7.72 -24.02 -19.21
C ILE A 47 8.10 -25.44 -18.79
N LYS A 48 8.68 -26.20 -19.73
CA LYS A 48 9.19 -27.55 -19.48
C LYS A 48 10.68 -27.60 -19.71
N LEU A 49 11.40 -28.03 -18.67
CA LEU A 49 12.84 -28.28 -18.67
C LEU A 49 13.07 -29.80 -18.53
N PRO A 50 13.37 -30.53 -19.62
CA PRO A 50 13.45 -31.99 -19.64
C PRO A 50 14.80 -32.49 -19.10
N TRP A 51 15.14 -32.13 -17.86
CA TRP A 51 16.44 -32.41 -17.24
C TRP A 51 16.79 -33.91 -17.26
N GLY A 52 17.90 -34.24 -17.91
CA GLY A 52 18.42 -35.61 -17.99
C GLY A 52 17.59 -36.55 -18.88
N GLU A 53 16.60 -36.05 -19.61
CA GLU A 53 15.78 -36.85 -20.52
C GLU A 53 16.43 -37.02 -21.90
N GLU A 54 16.13 -38.15 -22.53
CA GLU A 54 16.42 -38.39 -23.94
C GLU A 54 15.24 -37.89 -24.78
N LEU A 55 15.51 -36.93 -25.67
CA LEU A 55 14.49 -36.31 -26.52
C LEU A 55 14.69 -36.71 -27.96
N TYR A 56 13.60 -37.05 -28.65
CA TYR A 56 13.62 -37.07 -30.10
C TYR A 56 13.86 -35.66 -30.65
N LEU A 57 14.50 -35.57 -31.82
CA LEU A 57 14.79 -34.27 -32.44
C LEU A 57 13.54 -33.39 -32.60
N SER A 58 12.38 -33.99 -32.84
CA SER A 58 11.09 -33.27 -32.90
C SER A 58 10.69 -32.64 -31.56
N GLU A 59 10.86 -33.36 -30.46
CA GLU A 59 10.54 -32.90 -29.10
C GLU A 59 11.52 -31.78 -28.70
N TYR A 60 12.79 -31.91 -29.08
CA TYR A 60 13.79 -30.87 -28.87
C TYR A 60 13.45 -29.56 -29.62
N PHE A 61 12.96 -29.65 -30.87
CA PHE A 61 12.50 -28.46 -31.58
C PHE A 61 11.22 -27.86 -30.99
N GLU A 62 10.35 -28.66 -30.38
CA GLU A 62 9.20 -28.15 -29.64
C GLU A 62 9.63 -27.41 -28.37
N PHE A 63 10.61 -27.97 -27.65
CA PHE A 63 11.24 -27.31 -26.50
C PHE A 63 11.79 -25.92 -26.88
N LEU A 64 12.57 -25.81 -27.97
CA LEU A 64 13.13 -24.55 -28.45
C LEU A 64 12.08 -23.54 -28.97
N ARG A 65 10.83 -23.98 -29.18
CA ARG A 65 9.72 -23.10 -29.59
C ARG A 65 9.01 -22.43 -28.42
N GLN A 66 9.29 -22.80 -27.17
CA GLN A 66 8.74 -22.09 -26.04
C GLN A 66 9.21 -20.62 -26.08
N GLU A 67 8.31 -19.69 -25.75
CA GLU A 67 8.49 -18.24 -25.97
C GLU A 67 9.79 -17.71 -25.35
N VAL A 68 10.15 -18.21 -24.16
CA VAL A 68 11.36 -17.82 -23.43
C VAL A 68 12.65 -18.13 -24.21
N PHE A 69 12.78 -19.30 -24.82
CA PHE A 69 14.00 -19.70 -25.55
C PHE A 69 14.13 -19.02 -26.91
N GLN A 70 13.02 -18.50 -27.47
CA GLN A 70 13.05 -17.75 -28.72
C GLN A 70 13.42 -16.27 -28.54
N ASN A 71 13.14 -15.72 -27.36
CA ASN A 71 13.27 -14.28 -27.07
C ASN A 71 14.43 -13.95 -26.13
N THR A 72 15.24 -14.95 -25.74
CA THR A 72 16.40 -14.78 -24.86
C THR A 72 17.63 -15.42 -25.48
N SER A 73 18.81 -15.11 -24.95
CA SER A 73 20.07 -15.77 -25.31
C SER A 73 20.28 -17.12 -24.62
N ILE A 74 19.25 -17.69 -23.96
CA ILE A 74 19.38 -18.90 -23.15
C ILE A 74 19.91 -20.10 -23.92
N VAL A 75 19.55 -20.21 -25.20
CA VAL A 75 20.04 -21.31 -26.03
C VAL A 75 21.54 -21.19 -26.31
N GLU A 76 22.02 -19.96 -26.53
CA GLU A 76 23.40 -19.66 -26.92
C GLU A 76 24.34 -19.61 -25.71
N ASP A 77 23.92 -18.93 -24.64
CA ASP A 77 24.71 -18.71 -23.42
C ASP A 77 24.98 -20.02 -22.66
N TRP A 78 24.11 -21.03 -22.84
CA TRP A 78 24.22 -22.34 -22.20
C TRP A 78 24.46 -23.49 -23.18
N ASP A 79 24.90 -23.19 -24.41
CA ASP A 79 25.31 -24.17 -25.41
C ASP A 79 24.25 -25.27 -25.71
N LEU A 80 22.96 -24.94 -25.54
CA LEU A 80 21.87 -25.88 -25.84
C LEU A 80 21.82 -26.19 -27.35
N ASP A 81 22.31 -25.28 -28.20
CA ASP A 81 22.48 -25.51 -29.63
C ASP A 81 23.60 -26.50 -29.98
N LYS A 82 24.46 -26.86 -29.02
CA LYS A 82 25.63 -27.75 -29.20
C LYS A 82 25.47 -29.13 -28.57
N LEU A 83 24.26 -29.48 -28.10
CA LEU A 83 24.00 -30.79 -27.50
C LEU A 83 24.31 -31.94 -28.47
N GLU A 84 24.99 -32.97 -27.97
CA GLU A 84 25.40 -34.12 -28.77
C GLU A 84 24.20 -35.05 -29.07
N ILE A 85 24.16 -35.55 -30.30
CA ILE A 85 23.21 -36.59 -30.71
C ILE A 85 23.73 -37.93 -30.19
N THR A 86 23.03 -38.52 -29.22
CA THR A 86 23.40 -39.79 -28.59
C THR A 86 23.06 -41.01 -29.45
N THR A 87 21.97 -40.92 -30.24
CA THR A 87 21.58 -41.95 -31.21
C THR A 87 21.56 -41.37 -32.62
N GLN A 88 22.48 -41.81 -33.47
CA GLN A 88 22.50 -41.45 -34.89
C GLN A 88 21.66 -42.44 -35.71
N SER A 89 20.67 -41.94 -36.45
CA SER A 89 19.89 -42.70 -37.44
C SER A 89 19.90 -41.99 -38.79
N ASN A 90 19.67 -42.73 -39.87
CA ASN A 90 19.41 -42.15 -41.19
C ASN A 90 17.99 -41.55 -41.29
N ILE A 91 17.15 -41.79 -40.30
CA ILE A 91 15.80 -41.25 -40.17
C ILE A 91 15.82 -40.19 -39.06
N ILE A 92 15.52 -38.94 -39.44
CA ILE A 92 15.60 -37.77 -38.52
C ILE A 92 14.72 -37.96 -37.28
N SER A 93 13.55 -38.58 -37.42
CA SER A 93 12.62 -38.83 -36.29
C SER A 93 13.11 -39.90 -35.31
N GLU A 94 14.20 -40.60 -35.62
CA GLU A 94 14.83 -41.59 -34.74
C GLU A 94 16.12 -41.07 -34.12
N MET A 95 16.52 -39.82 -34.44
CA MET A 95 17.66 -39.17 -33.80
C MET A 95 17.26 -38.71 -32.40
N VAL A 96 18.14 -38.99 -31.43
CA VAL A 96 17.93 -38.69 -30.01
C VAL A 96 19.04 -37.77 -29.52
N ILE A 97 18.66 -36.75 -28.76
CA ILE A 97 19.55 -35.83 -28.05
C ILE A 97 19.39 -36.11 -26.55
N GLN A 98 20.51 -36.11 -25.83
CA GLN A 98 20.49 -36.15 -24.37
C GLN A 98 20.43 -34.71 -23.84
N PHE A 99 19.35 -34.37 -23.14
CA PHE A 99 19.27 -33.09 -22.46
C PHE A 99 20.17 -33.11 -21.19
N PRO A 100 20.82 -31.99 -20.84
CA PRO A 100 21.73 -31.92 -19.69
C PRO A 100 21.09 -32.39 -18.38
N THR A 101 21.89 -32.91 -17.47
CA THR A 101 21.40 -33.29 -16.13
C THR A 101 21.41 -32.09 -15.19
N ARG A 102 20.39 -31.97 -14.32
CA ARG A 102 20.23 -30.85 -13.37
C ARG A 102 21.44 -30.60 -12.44
N LYS A 103 22.33 -31.57 -12.26
CA LYS A 103 23.50 -31.46 -11.35
C LYS A 103 24.69 -30.73 -11.96
N GLU A 104 24.61 -30.34 -13.22
CA GLU A 104 25.61 -29.46 -13.83
C GLU A 104 25.38 -28.04 -13.32
N SER A 105 26.46 -27.37 -12.91
CA SER A 105 26.48 -26.09 -12.15
C SER A 105 25.71 -24.92 -12.76
N ASN A 106 25.20 -25.09 -13.98
CA ASN A 106 24.58 -24.03 -14.77
C ASN A 106 23.05 -24.18 -14.85
N SER A 107 22.47 -25.22 -14.24
CA SER A 107 21.02 -25.50 -14.30
C SER A 107 20.21 -24.42 -13.56
N ASP A 108 20.69 -23.98 -12.40
CA ASP A 108 20.05 -22.93 -11.60
C ASP A 108 20.14 -21.57 -12.31
N GLU A 109 21.18 -21.34 -13.11
CA GLU A 109 21.33 -20.13 -13.92
C GLU A 109 20.32 -20.09 -15.07
N ILE A 110 20.07 -21.24 -15.73
CA ILE A 110 19.01 -21.36 -16.75
C ILE A 110 17.64 -21.06 -16.14
N ILE A 111 17.36 -21.64 -14.96
CA ILE A 111 16.10 -21.41 -14.25
C ILE A 111 15.97 -19.93 -13.86
N SER A 112 17.02 -19.32 -13.33
CA SER A 112 17.03 -17.90 -13.00
C SER A 112 16.78 -17.03 -14.23
N ALA A 113 17.42 -17.32 -15.37
CA ALA A 113 17.22 -16.56 -16.60
C ALA A 113 15.79 -16.70 -17.15
N VAL A 114 15.18 -17.88 -17.01
CA VAL A 114 13.77 -18.09 -17.31
C VAL A 114 12.90 -17.23 -16.38
N PHE A 115 13.19 -17.20 -15.09
CA PHE A 115 12.42 -16.41 -14.13
C PHE A 115 12.56 -14.90 -14.33
N ASP A 116 13.76 -14.44 -14.68
CA ASP A 116 14.04 -13.04 -15.00
C ASP A 116 13.26 -12.60 -16.25
N TYR A 117 13.11 -13.48 -17.26
CA TYR A 117 12.29 -13.21 -18.44
C TYR A 117 10.80 -12.97 -18.11
N PHE A 118 10.29 -13.65 -17.08
CA PHE A 118 8.91 -13.48 -16.59
C PHE A 118 8.77 -12.41 -15.50
N GLU A 119 9.84 -11.67 -15.20
CA GLU A 119 9.89 -10.60 -14.19
C GLU A 119 9.53 -11.07 -12.78
N ILE A 120 9.84 -12.33 -12.44
CA ILE A 120 9.79 -12.78 -11.04
C ILE A 120 10.89 -12.00 -10.29
N PRO A 121 10.65 -11.40 -9.12
CA PRO A 121 11.69 -10.65 -8.39
C PRO A 121 12.82 -11.57 -7.89
N SER A 122 14.00 -11.02 -7.62
CA SER A 122 15.16 -11.70 -7.01
C SER A 122 15.74 -10.92 -5.83
N GLY A 123 16.56 -11.58 -5.01
CA GLY A 123 17.16 -11.00 -3.83
C GLY A 123 16.16 -10.84 -2.69
N THR A 124 16.38 -9.84 -1.85
CA THR A 124 15.53 -9.53 -0.70
C THR A 124 14.94 -8.15 -0.85
N GLU A 125 13.61 -8.06 -0.81
CA GLU A 125 12.90 -6.78 -0.72
C GLU A 125 12.43 -6.56 0.71
N TYR A 126 12.62 -5.34 1.21
CA TYR A 126 12.22 -4.93 2.55
C TYR A 126 10.95 -4.07 2.51
N GLU A 127 10.38 -3.79 3.68
CA GLU A 127 9.09 -3.10 3.88
C GLU A 127 8.73 -2.01 2.85
N TYR A 128 9.64 -1.08 2.54
CA TYR A 128 9.35 0.04 1.62
C TYR A 128 9.32 -0.33 0.13
N GLU A 129 9.91 -1.47 -0.22
CA GLU A 129 10.00 -2.00 -1.57
C GLU A 129 8.88 -3.02 -1.86
N LEU A 130 8.34 -3.64 -0.80
CA LEU A 130 7.26 -4.61 -0.90
C LEU A 130 5.95 -3.98 -1.41
N PRO A 131 5.15 -4.72 -2.20
CA PRO A 131 3.76 -4.37 -2.46
C PRO A 131 2.96 -4.19 -1.15
N GLU A 132 1.98 -3.26 -1.14
CA GLU A 132 1.21 -2.89 0.07
C GLU A 132 0.65 -4.10 0.84
N LYS A 133 0.18 -5.14 0.13
CA LYS A 133 -0.36 -6.37 0.73
C LYS A 133 0.67 -7.19 1.51
N LEU A 134 1.96 -7.03 1.23
CA LEU A 134 3.04 -7.75 1.89
C LEU A 134 3.72 -6.90 2.98
N GLN A 135 3.36 -5.63 3.10
CA GLN A 135 3.93 -4.70 4.09
C GLN A 135 3.37 -4.97 5.49
N TYR A 136 4.26 -4.99 6.48
CA TYR A 136 3.91 -5.17 7.89
C TYR A 136 3.02 -4.05 8.40
N TRP A 137 3.39 -2.80 8.17
CA TRP A 137 2.66 -1.65 8.72
C TRP A 137 1.31 -1.46 8.05
N HIS A 138 1.22 -1.77 6.76
CA HIS A 138 -0.06 -1.80 6.04
C HIS A 138 -0.99 -2.87 6.62
N ASN A 139 -0.48 -4.10 6.78
CA ASN A 139 -1.26 -5.21 7.33
C ASN A 139 -1.57 -5.07 8.82
N MET A 140 -0.69 -4.51 9.64
CA MET A 140 -0.93 -4.27 11.07
C MET A 140 -2.06 -3.25 11.29
N LEU A 141 -2.22 -2.33 10.34
CA LEU A 141 -3.31 -1.37 10.33
C LEU A 141 -4.64 -2.00 9.85
N GLU A 142 -4.60 -3.09 9.08
CA GLU A 142 -5.77 -3.79 8.55
C GLU A 142 -6.21 -5.01 9.38
N ASN A 143 -5.29 -5.72 10.04
CA ASN A 143 -5.57 -6.96 10.77
C ASN A 143 -5.50 -6.79 12.31
N ASP A 144 -6.68 -6.88 12.92
CA ASP A 144 -7.00 -7.37 14.28
C ASP A 144 -6.52 -6.66 15.55
N TYR A 145 -5.55 -5.73 15.55
CA TYR A 145 -5.13 -5.08 16.81
C TYR A 145 -5.77 -3.73 17.11
N LEU A 146 -6.25 -3.02 16.09
CA LEU A 146 -6.99 -1.78 16.25
C LEU A 146 -8.39 -1.99 15.69
N GLU A 147 -9.40 -1.74 16.53
CA GLU A 147 -10.78 -1.57 16.07
C GLU A 147 -10.75 -0.65 14.84
N SER A 148 -11.33 -1.08 13.72
CA SER A 148 -11.20 -0.38 12.45
C SER A 148 -11.62 1.09 12.58
N GLU A 149 -11.07 2.04 11.81
CA GLU A 149 -11.43 3.47 11.98
C GLU A 149 -12.94 3.66 11.79
N TYR A 150 -13.52 2.95 10.83
CA TYR A 150 -14.95 2.89 10.60
C TYR A 150 -15.72 2.47 11.86
N GLU A 151 -15.38 1.33 12.47
CA GLU A 151 -16.06 0.84 13.67
C GLU A 151 -15.80 1.74 14.89
N ASN A 152 -14.60 2.29 15.02
CA ASN A 152 -14.23 3.24 16.06
C ASN A 152 -15.10 4.50 16.00
N TYR A 153 -15.17 5.18 14.86
CA TYR A 153 -15.99 6.38 14.71
C TYR A 153 -17.49 6.07 14.75
N ARG A 154 -17.90 4.84 14.42
CA ARG A 154 -19.29 4.38 14.56
C ARG A 154 -19.68 4.20 16.03
N LYS A 155 -18.79 3.64 16.85
CA LYS A 155 -19.02 3.39 18.29
C LYS A 155 -18.82 4.67 19.13
N TYR A 156 -17.81 5.46 18.78
CA TYR A 156 -17.36 6.62 19.54
C TYR A 156 -17.24 7.88 18.65
N PRO A 157 -18.32 8.35 18.00
CA PRO A 157 -18.26 9.51 17.13
C PRO A 157 -17.92 10.78 17.90
N LEU A 158 -17.02 11.60 17.33
CA LEU A 158 -16.77 12.95 17.83
C LEU A 158 -17.99 13.83 17.53
N LYS A 159 -18.66 14.30 18.58
CA LYS A 159 -19.82 15.18 18.47
C LYS A 159 -19.40 16.63 18.26
N PHE A 160 -20.18 17.39 17.48
CA PHE A 160 -19.98 18.83 17.25
C PHE A 160 -19.82 19.65 18.55
N GLY A 161 -20.65 19.37 19.56
CA GLY A 161 -20.55 20.05 20.85
C GLY A 161 -19.21 19.80 21.57
N THR A 162 -18.71 18.57 21.51
CA THR A 162 -17.40 18.20 22.06
C THR A 162 -16.28 18.88 21.28
N TYR A 163 -16.33 18.82 19.94
CA TYR A 163 -15.36 19.51 19.08
C TYR A 163 -15.25 21.00 19.42
N LYS A 164 -16.39 21.71 19.46
CA LYS A 164 -16.42 23.15 19.72
C LYS A 164 -15.76 23.51 21.04
N LYS A 165 -16.08 22.75 22.11
CA LYS A 165 -15.47 22.96 23.42
C LYS A 165 -13.96 22.72 23.38
N THR A 166 -13.53 21.58 22.82
CA THR A 166 -12.11 21.23 22.74
C THR A 166 -11.32 22.24 21.91
N MET A 167 -11.89 22.74 20.81
CA MET A 167 -11.25 23.77 19.99
C MET A 167 -11.07 25.09 20.73
N SER A 168 -12.08 25.56 21.46
CA SER A 168 -11.95 26.75 22.30
C SER A 168 -10.93 26.56 23.42
N ASP A 169 -10.86 25.36 24.02
CA ASP A 169 -9.87 25.04 25.05
C ASP A 169 -8.44 25.03 24.48
N ILE A 170 -8.25 24.50 23.25
CA ILE A 170 -6.96 24.51 22.55
C ILE A 170 -6.55 25.93 22.18
N GLU A 171 -7.44 26.71 21.58
CA GLU A 171 -7.19 28.11 21.23
C GLU A 171 -6.70 28.91 22.44
N LEU A 172 -7.42 28.81 23.57
CA LEU A 172 -7.03 29.45 24.82
C LEU A 172 -5.65 28.98 25.32
N LYS A 173 -5.34 27.69 25.23
CA LYS A 173 -4.03 27.16 25.63
C LYS A 173 -2.90 27.64 24.72
N VAL A 174 -3.14 27.75 23.42
CA VAL A 174 -2.17 28.29 22.45
C VAL A 174 -1.86 29.76 22.75
N SER A 175 -2.88 30.56 23.07
CA SER A 175 -2.68 31.97 23.44
C SER A 175 -1.94 32.17 24.76
N ASN A 176 -2.12 31.27 25.73
CA ASN A 176 -1.59 31.42 27.08
C ASN A 176 -0.23 30.76 27.31
N THR A 177 0.17 29.79 26.47
CA THR A 177 1.46 29.13 26.63
C THR A 177 2.59 29.95 25.98
N SER A 178 3.74 30.03 26.65
CA SER A 178 4.97 30.57 26.06
C SER A 178 5.86 29.49 25.44
N ASP A 179 5.57 28.21 25.72
CA ASP A 179 6.32 27.08 25.18
C ASP A 179 5.98 26.86 23.70
N ILE A 180 6.99 27.03 22.84
CA ILE A 180 6.87 26.91 21.38
C ILE A 180 6.46 25.48 20.97
N MET A 181 7.08 24.46 21.57
CA MET A 181 6.77 23.07 21.24
C MET A 181 5.34 22.72 21.66
N ALA A 182 4.91 23.21 22.83
CA ALA A 182 3.52 23.08 23.26
C ALA A 182 2.56 23.76 22.29
N LYS A 183 2.87 24.97 21.78
CA LYS A 183 2.04 25.64 20.76
C LYS A 183 1.90 24.79 19.50
N LYS A 184 3.03 24.33 18.94
CA LYS A 184 3.05 23.50 17.73
C LYS A 184 2.21 22.22 17.92
N SER A 185 2.39 21.55 19.06
CA SER A 185 1.67 20.32 19.40
C SER A 185 0.16 20.54 19.56
N LEU A 186 -0.25 21.64 20.20
CA LEU A 186 -1.65 22.04 20.35
C LEU A 186 -2.29 22.39 19.00
N ILE A 187 -1.58 23.09 18.13
CA ILE A 187 -2.03 23.42 16.78
C ILE A 187 -2.21 22.14 15.95
N LEU A 188 -1.23 21.23 15.96
CA LEU A 188 -1.34 19.93 15.29
C LEU A 188 -2.54 19.13 15.82
N SER A 189 -2.73 19.10 17.15
CA SER A 189 -3.87 18.46 17.78
C SER A 189 -5.21 19.03 17.30
N SER A 190 -5.29 20.35 17.08
CA SER A 190 -6.49 20.99 16.55
C SER A 190 -6.86 20.48 15.15
N PHE A 191 -5.86 20.26 14.29
CA PHE A 191 -6.07 19.72 12.95
C PHE A 191 -6.52 18.26 12.98
N ILE A 192 -5.93 17.43 13.86
CA ILE A 192 -6.31 16.03 14.07
C ILE A 192 -7.76 15.93 14.54
N ILE A 193 -8.17 16.83 15.44
CA ILE A 193 -9.54 16.87 15.96
C ILE A 193 -10.54 17.30 14.87
N SER A 194 -10.17 18.27 14.02
CA SER A 194 -10.99 18.68 12.86
C SER A 194 -11.17 17.54 11.85
N GLU A 195 -10.11 16.77 11.60
CA GLU A 195 -10.16 15.56 10.78
C GLU A 195 -11.04 14.47 11.42
N SER A 196 -10.93 14.25 12.73
CA SER A 196 -11.77 13.30 13.46
C SER A 196 -13.26 13.67 13.40
N LEU A 197 -13.58 14.96 13.42
CA LEU A 197 -14.95 15.44 13.24
C LEU A 197 -15.47 15.10 11.84
N LEU A 198 -14.66 15.34 10.80
CA LEU A 198 -15.03 14.98 9.42
C LEU A 198 -15.28 13.47 9.27
N LYS A 199 -14.38 12.64 9.81
CA LYS A 199 -14.53 11.17 9.74
C LYS A 199 -15.79 10.74 10.50
N SER A 200 -16.05 11.30 11.68
CA SER A 200 -17.29 11.04 12.44
C SER A 200 -18.54 11.44 11.66
N ALA A 201 -18.52 12.58 10.96
CA ALA A 201 -19.61 13.02 10.10
C ALA A 201 -19.87 12.05 8.94
N ILE A 202 -18.82 11.65 8.23
CA ILE A 202 -18.88 10.66 7.14
C ILE A 202 -19.50 9.35 7.64
N VAL A 203 -18.94 8.77 8.72
CA VAL A 203 -19.40 7.49 9.25
C VAL A 203 -20.85 7.56 9.75
N SER A 204 -21.29 8.69 10.29
CA SER A 204 -22.66 8.87 10.75
C SER A 204 -23.72 8.77 9.63
N LYS A 205 -23.35 9.07 8.39
CA LYS A 205 -24.23 9.01 7.21
C LYS A 205 -24.26 7.63 6.56
N ILE A 206 -23.31 6.75 6.88
CA ILE A 206 -23.27 5.39 6.34
C ILE A 206 -24.43 4.59 6.96
N PRO A 207 -25.33 4.01 6.14
CA PRO A 207 -26.48 3.27 6.64
C PRO A 207 -26.08 2.13 7.58
N LYS A 208 -26.84 1.92 8.67
CA LYS A 208 -26.65 0.73 9.50
C LYS A 208 -27.13 -0.50 8.75
N GLU A 209 -26.21 -1.37 8.41
CA GLU A 209 -26.51 -2.62 7.74
C GLU A 209 -27.14 -3.61 8.71
N THR A 210 -28.39 -4.00 8.42
CA THR A 210 -29.15 -4.92 9.26
C THR A 210 -29.21 -6.35 8.68
N ALA A 211 -28.80 -6.56 7.43
CA ALA A 211 -29.02 -7.82 6.72
C ALA A 211 -27.89 -8.22 5.75
N ILE A 212 -26.62 -8.01 6.12
CA ILE A 212 -25.49 -8.53 5.34
C ILE A 212 -24.66 -9.53 6.16
N SER A 213 -24.01 -10.47 5.46
CA SER A 213 -23.15 -11.48 6.07
C SER A 213 -21.90 -10.85 6.70
N ASN A 214 -21.23 -11.57 7.61
CA ASN A 214 -19.98 -11.08 8.21
C ASN A 214 -18.89 -10.84 7.16
N PHE A 215 -18.78 -11.71 6.15
CA PHE A 215 -17.88 -11.52 5.01
C PHE A 215 -18.14 -10.20 4.27
N SER A 216 -19.42 -9.86 4.02
CA SER A 216 -19.76 -8.59 3.38
C SER A 216 -19.48 -7.38 4.27
N LYS A 217 -19.65 -7.50 5.59
CA LYS A 217 -19.28 -6.43 6.54
C LYS A 217 -17.79 -6.15 6.54
N GLU A 218 -16.98 -7.20 6.45
CA GLU A 218 -15.54 -7.10 6.39
C GLU A 218 -15.10 -6.32 5.16
N ILE A 219 -15.56 -6.73 3.97
CA ILE A 219 -15.28 -6.02 2.71
C ILE A 219 -15.70 -4.55 2.78
N LEU A 220 -16.88 -4.26 3.35
CA LEU A 220 -17.38 -2.89 3.45
C LEU A 220 -16.58 -2.07 4.46
N SER A 221 -16.22 -2.63 5.62
CA SER A 221 -15.34 -1.95 6.57
C SER A 221 -14.02 -1.62 5.91
N THR A 222 -13.35 -2.59 5.28
CA THR A 222 -12.05 -2.40 4.61
C THR A 222 -12.11 -1.30 3.56
N GLU A 223 -13.13 -1.29 2.70
CA GLU A 223 -13.29 -0.24 1.69
C GLU A 223 -13.55 1.15 2.32
N ILE A 224 -14.37 1.22 3.37
CA ILE A 224 -14.62 2.47 4.09
C ILE A 224 -13.34 2.96 4.79
N ASP A 225 -12.62 2.07 5.47
CA ASP A 225 -11.37 2.37 6.16
C ASP A 225 -10.30 2.88 5.20
N SER A 226 -10.12 2.21 4.05
CA SER A 226 -9.22 2.64 2.98
C SER A 226 -9.54 4.07 2.50
N ARG A 227 -10.83 4.43 2.44
CA ARG A 227 -11.26 5.79 2.07
C ARG A 227 -11.12 6.81 3.19
N LEU A 228 -11.36 6.44 4.44
CA LEU A 228 -11.23 7.32 5.60
C LEU A 228 -9.77 7.66 5.90
N ARG A 229 -8.88 6.66 5.81
CA ARG A 229 -7.43 6.77 6.02
C ARG A 229 -6.68 7.28 4.81
N GLY A 230 -7.23 7.05 3.62
CA GLY A 230 -6.65 7.49 2.37
C GLY A 230 -6.46 9.01 2.26
N ASN A 231 -5.83 9.42 1.16
CA ASN A 231 -5.58 10.84 0.91
C ASN A 231 -6.86 11.70 0.93
N VAL A 232 -6.68 13.02 1.04
CA VAL A 232 -7.79 14.00 1.08
C VAL A 232 -8.76 13.81 -0.09
N GLY A 233 -8.29 13.38 -1.27
CA GLY A 233 -9.13 13.09 -2.43
C GLY A 233 -10.09 11.92 -2.21
N LYS A 234 -9.60 10.77 -1.75
CA LYS A 234 -10.42 9.57 -1.46
C LYS A 234 -11.52 9.88 -0.45
N ARG A 235 -11.16 10.53 0.66
CA ARG A 235 -12.08 10.93 1.73
C ARG A 235 -13.12 11.95 1.27
N ASN A 236 -12.70 12.98 0.53
CA ASN A 236 -13.62 13.98 -0.02
C ASN A 236 -14.57 13.37 -1.06
N GLY A 237 -14.09 12.38 -1.82
CA GLY A 237 -14.91 11.58 -2.73
C GLY A 237 -16.01 10.84 -1.99
N LEU A 238 -15.67 10.16 -0.89
CA LEU A 238 -16.65 9.46 -0.04
C LEU A 238 -17.69 10.43 0.54
N PHE A 239 -17.25 11.56 1.11
CA PHE A 239 -18.18 12.57 1.63
C PHE A 239 -19.16 13.06 0.55
N LYS A 240 -18.66 13.38 -0.65
CA LYS A 240 -19.50 13.81 -1.76
C LYS A 240 -20.51 12.75 -2.18
N GLN A 241 -20.14 11.47 -2.15
CA GLN A 241 -21.05 10.37 -2.45
C GLN A 241 -22.17 10.26 -1.42
N LEU A 242 -21.89 10.53 -0.14
CA LEU A 242 -22.84 10.38 0.96
C LEU A 242 -23.77 11.59 1.15
N PHE A 243 -23.24 12.80 0.99
CA PHE A 243 -23.96 14.05 1.26
C PHE A 243 -24.40 14.78 -0.02
N ASN A 244 -23.96 14.33 -1.20
CA ASN A 244 -24.14 15.04 -2.47
C ASN A 244 -23.63 16.50 -2.47
N GLU A 245 -22.70 16.80 -1.56
CA GLU A 245 -22.14 18.13 -1.33
C GLU A 245 -20.61 18.07 -1.31
N LYS A 246 -19.97 19.22 -1.51
CA LYS A 246 -18.50 19.29 -1.36
C LYS A 246 -18.13 19.37 0.11
N VAL A 247 -17.02 18.73 0.49
CA VAL A 247 -16.44 18.89 1.83
C VAL A 247 -16.07 20.36 2.05
N PRO A 248 -16.39 20.94 3.21
CA PRO A 248 -15.91 22.26 3.62
C PRO A 248 -14.38 22.35 3.53
N LYS A 249 -13.88 23.51 3.10
CA LYS A 249 -12.45 23.66 2.79
C LYS A 249 -11.58 23.58 4.06
N GLN A 250 -10.67 22.61 4.12
CA GLN A 250 -9.64 22.53 5.15
C GLN A 250 -8.39 23.32 4.71
N ALA A 251 -8.36 24.62 4.98
CA ALA A 251 -7.30 25.50 4.50
C ALA A 251 -5.91 25.24 5.14
N TRP A 252 -5.87 24.51 6.25
CA TRP A 252 -4.65 24.22 7.03
C TRP A 252 -3.95 22.90 6.66
N VAL A 253 -4.40 22.19 5.61
CA VAL A 253 -3.85 20.86 5.24
C VAL A 253 -2.33 20.88 5.06
N ASN A 254 -1.79 21.91 4.41
CA ASN A 254 -0.34 22.01 4.16
C ASN A 254 0.45 22.19 5.46
N LEU A 255 -0.02 23.08 6.35
CA LEU A 255 0.59 23.26 7.66
C LEU A 255 0.49 21.99 8.51
N ARG A 256 -0.65 21.31 8.50
CA ARG A 256 -0.85 20.02 9.18
C ARG A 256 0.16 18.99 8.72
N ASN A 257 0.36 18.86 7.40
CA ASN A 257 1.33 17.91 6.84
C ASN A 257 2.76 18.26 7.23
N SER A 258 3.13 19.54 7.17
CA SER A 258 4.46 20.00 7.60
C SER A 258 4.72 19.67 9.08
N LEU A 259 3.78 20.01 9.98
CA LEU A 259 3.91 19.72 11.41
C LEU A 259 3.89 18.22 11.75
N ALA A 260 3.15 17.41 11.01
CA ALA A 260 3.10 15.97 11.21
C ALA A 260 4.36 15.26 10.71
N HIS A 261 4.98 15.77 9.64
CA HIS A 261 6.20 15.21 9.07
C HIS A 261 7.44 15.61 9.88
N ASP A 262 7.60 16.90 10.17
CA ASP A 262 8.68 17.42 11.00
C ASP A 262 8.20 18.67 11.77
N ILE A 263 7.78 18.45 13.02
CA ILE A 263 7.32 19.52 13.90
C ILE A 263 8.41 20.53 14.24
N GLU A 264 9.69 20.15 14.21
CA GLU A 264 10.80 21.03 14.55
C GLU A 264 11.06 22.07 13.46
N SER A 265 10.87 21.69 12.19
CA SER A 265 11.08 22.56 11.03
C SER A 265 10.28 23.86 11.05
N ALA A 266 9.06 23.86 11.62
CA ALA A 266 8.22 25.04 11.70
C ALA A 266 8.75 26.04 12.74
N THR A 267 8.64 27.34 12.48
CA THR A 267 9.05 28.38 13.43
C THR A 267 7.84 29.14 13.94
N VAL A 268 7.83 29.49 15.22
CA VAL A 268 6.73 30.25 15.84
C VAL A 268 7.28 31.55 16.38
N GLN A 269 6.69 32.67 15.94
CA GLN A 269 7.01 34.00 16.44
C GLN A 269 5.70 34.73 16.78
N GLY A 270 5.51 35.03 18.06
CA GLY A 270 4.29 35.70 18.53
C GLY A 270 3.02 34.88 18.25
N ASN A 271 2.18 35.41 17.36
CA ASN A 271 0.89 34.83 16.94
C ASN A 271 0.93 34.16 15.56
N GLU A 272 2.13 33.89 15.05
CA GLU A 272 2.35 33.38 13.70
C GLU A 272 3.20 32.12 13.74
N ILE A 273 2.95 31.24 12.77
CA ILE A 273 3.76 30.07 12.48
C ILE A 273 4.19 30.09 11.02
N SER A 274 5.49 29.97 10.80
CA SER A 274 6.07 29.78 9.48
C SER A 274 6.47 28.32 9.28
N TYR A 275 6.26 27.81 8.07
CA TYR A 275 6.56 26.43 7.71
C TYR A 275 6.93 26.31 6.23
N ILE A 276 7.70 25.28 5.89
CA ILE A 276 7.99 24.92 4.50
C ILE A 276 6.92 23.94 4.03
N SER A 277 6.28 24.26 2.90
CA SER A 277 5.26 23.40 2.29
C SER A 277 5.91 22.22 1.58
N LEU A 278 5.51 21.01 1.94
CA LEU A 278 6.00 19.77 1.30
C LEU A 278 5.55 19.62 -0.17
N ILE A 279 4.67 20.48 -0.67
CA ILE A 279 4.14 20.41 -2.04
C ILE A 279 5.04 21.17 -3.02
N ASP A 280 5.52 22.34 -2.62
CA ASP A 280 6.17 23.30 -3.50
C ASP A 280 7.43 23.93 -2.90
N ASP A 281 7.87 23.45 -1.73
CA ASP A 281 9.11 23.83 -1.04
C ASP A 281 9.21 25.33 -0.68
N ASN A 282 8.08 26.04 -0.73
CA ASN A 282 7.99 27.45 -0.38
C ASN A 282 7.69 27.63 1.12
N GLU A 283 8.23 28.71 1.69
CA GLU A 283 7.91 29.14 3.05
C GLU A 283 6.57 29.89 3.08
N TYR A 284 5.71 29.50 4.02
CA TYR A 284 4.42 30.11 4.28
C TYR A 284 4.30 30.52 5.74
N THR A 285 3.70 31.68 5.99
CA THR A 285 3.39 32.16 7.34
C THR A 285 1.88 32.27 7.51
N VAL A 286 1.37 31.75 8.62
CA VAL A 286 -0.06 31.83 8.98
C VAL A 286 -0.24 32.26 10.42
N ASN A 287 -1.25 33.09 10.63
CA ASN A 287 -1.63 33.62 11.94
C ASN A 287 -2.58 32.66 12.68
N PHE A 288 -2.39 32.47 13.99
CA PHE A 288 -3.20 31.54 14.78
C PHE A 288 -4.69 31.92 14.82
N ASP A 289 -5.02 33.19 14.99
CA ASP A 289 -6.43 33.64 15.03
C ASP A 289 -7.13 33.31 13.72
N ASN A 290 -6.43 33.47 12.59
CA ASN A 290 -6.96 33.08 11.28
C ASN A 290 -7.11 31.56 11.15
N LEU A 291 -6.15 30.77 11.66
CA LEU A 291 -6.23 29.30 11.65
C LEU A 291 -7.42 28.80 12.48
N PHE A 292 -7.62 29.32 13.70
CA PHE A 292 -8.76 28.94 14.53
C PHE A 292 -10.09 29.40 13.92
N LYS A 293 -10.14 30.60 13.34
CA LYS A 293 -11.31 31.07 12.60
C LYS A 293 -11.66 30.12 11.44
N GLN A 294 -10.67 29.73 10.63
CA GLN A 294 -10.88 28.80 9.51
C GLN A 294 -11.41 27.44 9.99
N GLN A 295 -10.88 26.91 11.09
CA GLN A 295 -11.37 25.65 11.68
C GLN A 295 -12.82 25.79 12.18
N MET A 296 -13.16 26.94 12.77
CA MET A 296 -14.53 27.22 13.20
C MET A 296 -15.50 27.43 12.04
N ASP A 297 -15.05 28.02 10.93
CA ASP A 297 -15.86 28.16 9.72
C ASP A 297 -16.11 26.79 9.07
N PHE A 298 -15.08 25.94 8.95
CA PHE A 298 -15.21 24.54 8.55
C PHE A 298 -16.23 23.78 9.42
N TYR A 299 -16.15 23.94 10.75
CA TYR A 299 -17.09 23.34 11.69
C TYR A 299 -18.54 23.76 11.42
N ARG A 300 -18.79 25.06 11.16
CA ARG A 300 -20.14 25.58 10.91
C ARG A 300 -20.68 25.07 9.59
N GLU A 301 -19.86 25.10 8.53
CA GLU A 301 -20.25 24.59 7.21
C GLU A 301 -20.58 23.08 7.28
N LEU A 302 -19.74 22.29 7.96
CA LEU A 302 -19.97 20.86 8.12
C LEU A 302 -21.25 20.58 8.92
N GLN A 303 -21.47 21.32 10.02
CA GLN A 303 -22.68 21.21 10.82
C GLN A 303 -23.93 21.52 9.98
N GLN A 304 -23.89 22.58 9.18
CA GLN A 304 -25.00 22.98 8.31
C GLN A 304 -25.31 21.93 7.24
N ILE A 305 -24.28 21.32 6.63
CA ILE A 305 -24.49 20.23 5.66
C ILE A 305 -25.21 19.05 6.32
N MET A 306 -24.81 18.67 7.53
CA MET A 306 -25.43 17.57 8.26
C MET A 306 -26.88 17.86 8.68
N GLU A 307 -27.16 19.09 9.12
CA GLU A 307 -28.52 19.50 9.51
C GLU A 307 -29.49 19.55 8.31
N ASN A 308 -29.05 20.08 7.17
CA ASN A 308 -29.87 20.15 5.95
C ASN A 308 -30.19 18.77 5.38
N ASP A 309 -29.26 17.84 5.50
CA ASP A 309 -29.40 16.47 5.03
C ASP A 309 -30.40 15.65 5.87
N ASP A 310 -30.40 15.84 7.20
CA ASP A 310 -31.40 15.26 8.13
C ASP A 310 -32.84 15.77 7.87
N GLU A 311 -33.00 17.01 7.37
CA GLU A 311 -34.30 17.56 6.97
C GLU A 311 -34.78 17.01 5.62
N SER A 312 -33.86 16.70 4.71
CA SER A 312 -34.18 16.17 3.37
C SER A 312 -34.62 14.69 3.35
N THR A 313 -34.41 13.98 4.46
CA THR A 313 -34.73 12.54 4.63
C THR A 313 -35.97 12.29 5.50
N LYS A 314 -36.68 13.33 5.95
CA LYS A 314 -37.99 13.25 6.63
C LYS A 314 -39.16 13.46 5.66
#